data_AF-A0A3D0MAW1-F1
#
_entry.id   AF-A0A3D0MAW1-F1
#
_cell.length_a   1.000
_cell.length_b   1.000
_cell.length_c   1.000
_cell.angle_alpha   90.00
_cell.angle_beta   90.00
_cell.angle_gamma   90.00
#
_symmetry.space_group_name_H-M   'P 1'
#
loop_
_entity.id
_entity.type
_entity.pdbx_description
1 polymer ?
#
loop_
_entity_poly.entity_id
_entity_poly.type
_entity_poly.pdbx_seq_one_letter_code
_entity_poly.pdbx_strand_id
1 'polypeptide(L)'
;MPSSFALGGDNLPAVGFGLWKIDKPDTANLVHAAVEAGYRHLDSAADYGNEKEAGEGIKSALAAGLCQREELWVTSKLWNTYHRPENVRAACEKTLSDL
;
A
#
# COMPACT_ATOMS: atom_id res chain seq x y z
N MET A 1 21.99 -0.13 -8.94
CA MET A 1 20.73 -0.89 -9.10
C MET A 1 19.73 -0.01 -9.84
N PRO A 2 18.83 -0.55 -10.68
CA PRO A 2 17.78 0.26 -11.31
C PRO A 2 16.90 0.89 -10.23
N SER A 3 16.40 2.10 -10.48
CA SER A 3 15.46 2.80 -9.59
C SER A 3 14.02 2.34 -9.80
N SER A 4 13.67 1.83 -10.99
CA SER A 4 12.35 1.34 -11.34
C SER A 4 12.39 0.27 -12.44
N PHE A 5 11.26 -0.41 -12.63
CA PHE A 5 11.00 -1.36 -13.72
C PHE A 5 9.76 -0.92 -14.51
N ALA A 6 9.76 -1.13 -15.82
CA ALA A 6 8.56 -0.90 -16.64
C ALA A 6 7.53 -2.00 -16.36
N LEU A 7 6.30 -1.61 -16.01
CA LEU A 7 5.20 -2.54 -15.74
C LEU A 7 3.87 -1.93 -16.20
N GLY A 8 3.20 -2.58 -17.15
CA GLY A 8 1.84 -2.19 -17.54
C GLY A 8 1.69 -0.79 -18.16
N GLY A 9 2.78 -0.18 -18.64
CA GLY A 9 2.80 1.20 -19.13
C GLY A 9 3.30 2.23 -18.11
N ASP A 10 3.48 1.82 -16.85
CA ASP A 10 3.96 2.64 -15.75
C ASP A 10 5.37 2.23 -15.28
N ASN A 11 5.90 2.96 -14.29
CA ASN A 11 7.19 2.70 -13.65
C ASN A 11 7.00 2.20 -12.21
N LEU A 12 7.24 0.92 -11.97
CA LEU A 12 7.24 0.32 -10.64
C LEU A 12 8.55 0.65 -9.91
N PRO A 13 8.54 1.29 -8.73
CA PRO A 13 9.77 1.52 -7.96
C PRO A 13 10.44 0.20 -7.57
N ALA A 14 11.76 0.11 -7.79
CA ALA A 14 12.52 -1.12 -7.63
C ALA A 14 12.67 -1.58 -6.17
N VAL A 15 12.50 -0.64 -5.22
CA VAL A 15 12.54 -0.90 -3.78
C VAL A 15 11.19 -0.48 -3.19
N GLY A 16 10.58 -1.39 -2.42
CA GLY A 16 9.32 -1.16 -1.73
C GLY A 16 9.42 -1.40 -0.23
N PHE A 17 8.47 -0.84 0.50
CA PHE A 17 8.30 -1.01 1.94
C PHE A 17 7.23 -2.08 2.21
N GLY A 18 7.63 -3.18 2.86
CA GLY A 18 6.75 -4.32 3.16
C GLY A 18 5.98 -4.13 4.46
N LEU A 19 4.66 -4.35 4.42
CA LEU A 19 3.77 -4.11 5.56
C LEU A 19 3.43 -5.36 6.39
N TRP A 20 3.93 -6.54 6.00
CA TRP A 20 3.66 -7.78 6.71
C TRP A 20 4.31 -7.79 8.11
N LYS A 21 3.55 -8.19 9.12
CA LYS A 21 3.96 -8.27 10.55
C LYS A 21 4.35 -6.93 11.18
N ILE A 22 3.88 -5.82 10.61
CA ILE A 22 3.87 -4.55 11.33
C ILE A 22 2.61 -4.54 12.20
N ASP A 23 2.78 -4.32 13.50
CA ASP A 23 1.66 -4.23 14.42
C ASP A 23 0.78 -3.02 14.07
N LYS A 24 -0.55 -3.17 14.20
CA LYS A 24 -1.52 -2.12 13.85
C LYS A 24 -1.20 -0.76 14.50
N PRO A 25 -0.87 -0.67 15.80
CA PRO A 25 -0.58 0.61 16.44
C PRO A 25 0.60 1.37 15.83
N ASP A 26 1.53 0.67 15.18
CA ASP A 26 2.75 1.24 14.60
C ASP A 26 2.62 1.49 13.09
N THR A 27 1.66 0.85 12.44
CA THR A 27 1.57 0.80 10.97
C THR A 27 1.43 2.20 10.35
N ALA A 28 0.54 3.04 10.87
CA ALA A 28 0.33 4.38 10.32
C ALA A 28 1.59 5.26 10.40
N ASN A 29 2.27 5.24 11.55
CA ASN A 29 3.49 6.02 11.77
C ASN A 29 4.65 5.52 10.89
N LEU A 30 4.81 4.20 10.76
CA LEU A 30 5.85 3.60 9.92
C LEU A 30 5.62 3.86 8.43
N VAL A 31 4.37 3.83 7.96
CA VAL A 31 4.04 4.16 6.57
C VAL A 31 4.33 5.64 6.28
N HIS A 32 3.95 6.54 7.18
CA HIS A 32 4.30 7.96 7.05
C HIS A 32 5.83 8.16 6.98
N ALA A 33 6.56 7.58 7.93
CA ALA A 33 8.01 7.68 7.98
C ALA A 33 8.70 7.04 6.75
N ALA A 34 8.14 5.96 6.19
CA ALA A 34 8.65 5.37 4.96
C ALA A 34 8.50 6.34 3.77
N VAL A 35 7.35 7.01 3.64
CA VAL A 35 7.16 8.02 2.59
C VAL A 35 8.08 9.22 2.77
N GLU A 36 8.26 9.69 4.01
CA GLU A 36 9.22 10.74 4.37
C GLU A 36 10.66 10.35 4.01
N ALA A 37 11.04 9.10 4.25
CA ALA A 37 12.35 8.54 3.90
C ALA A 37 12.53 8.30 2.38
N GLY A 38 11.51 8.57 1.56
CA GLY A 38 11.58 8.49 0.10
C GLY A 38 11.04 7.20 -0.51
N TYR A 39 10.43 6.30 0.27
CA TYR A 39 9.74 5.15 -0.32
C TYR A 39 8.53 5.62 -1.14
N ARG A 40 8.34 4.98 -2.30
CA ARG A 40 7.21 5.22 -3.20
C ARG A 40 6.45 3.95 -3.57
N HIS A 41 6.94 2.78 -3.17
CA HIS A 41 6.24 1.51 -3.32
C HIS A 41 5.89 0.96 -1.94
N LEU A 42 4.61 0.77 -1.67
CA LEU A 42 4.06 0.20 -0.45
C LEU A 42 3.43 -1.17 -0.75
N ASP A 43 3.92 -2.23 -0.11
CA ASP A 43 3.42 -3.60 -0.27
C ASP A 43 2.49 -3.99 0.88
N SER A 44 1.18 -3.90 0.62
CA SER A 44 0.08 -4.29 1.51
C SER A 44 -0.50 -5.66 1.13
N ALA A 45 -1.43 -6.16 1.94
CA ALA A 45 -2.32 -7.27 1.62
C ALA A 45 -3.51 -7.26 2.57
N ALA A 46 -4.68 -7.71 2.09
CA ALA A 46 -5.86 -7.89 2.95
C ALA A 46 -5.60 -8.80 4.15
N ASP A 47 -4.76 -9.83 3.98
CA ASP A 47 -4.42 -10.81 5.04
C ASP A 47 -3.57 -10.22 6.18
N TYR A 48 -2.80 -9.16 5.91
CA TYR A 48 -1.95 -8.56 6.95
C TYR A 48 -2.79 -7.89 8.05
N GLY A 49 -4.06 -7.59 7.74
CA GLY A 49 -5.03 -7.07 8.69
C GLY A 49 -4.81 -5.63 9.12
N ASN A 50 -3.84 -4.93 8.53
CA ASN A 50 -3.42 -3.57 8.87
C ASN A 50 -3.60 -2.56 7.71
N GLU A 51 -4.40 -2.89 6.69
CA GLU A 51 -4.61 -1.99 5.53
C GLU A 51 -5.23 -0.65 5.95
N LYS A 52 -6.13 -0.65 6.94
CA LYS A 52 -6.74 0.58 7.46
C LYS A 52 -5.70 1.53 8.04
N GLU A 53 -4.82 1.00 8.90
CA GLU A 53 -3.75 1.78 9.51
C GLU A 53 -2.71 2.22 8.47
N ALA A 54 -2.48 1.41 7.43
CA ALA A 54 -1.64 1.81 6.31
C ALA A 54 -2.24 2.97 5.51
N GLY A 55 -3.56 2.95 5.23
CA GLY A 55 -4.29 4.05 4.61
C GLY A 55 -4.23 5.34 5.42
N GLU A 56 -4.35 5.24 6.74
CA GLU A 56 -4.15 6.38 7.67
C GLU A 56 -2.74 6.99 7.53
N GLY A 57 -1.70 6.15 7.42
CA GLY A 57 -0.32 6.58 7.17
C GLY A 57 -0.13 7.25 5.81
N ILE A 58 -0.70 6.68 4.74
CA ILE A 58 -0.69 7.26 3.39
C ILE A 58 -1.36 8.63 3.41
N LYS A 59 -2.57 8.73 3.98
CA LYS A 59 -3.32 9.97 4.07
C LYS A 59 -2.57 11.04 4.87
N SER A 60 -1.91 10.65 5.95
CA SER A 60 -1.06 11.55 6.75
C SER A 60 0.11 12.10 5.92
N ALA A 61 0.81 11.26 5.16
CA ALA A 61 1.93 11.69 4.32
C ALA A 61 1.49 12.61 3.17
N LEU A 62 0.34 12.32 2.54
CA LEU A 62 -0.27 13.18 1.52
C LEU A 62 -0.66 14.54 2.11
N ALA A 63 -1.30 14.56 3.29
CA ALA A 63 -1.72 15.79 3.95
C ALA A 63 -0.52 16.66 4.40
N ALA A 64 0.60 16.03 4.75
CA ALA A 64 1.86 16.71 5.06
C ALA A 64 2.61 17.21 3.81
N GLY A 65 2.15 16.90 2.61
CA GLY A 65 2.79 17.31 1.36
C GLY A 65 4.08 16.57 1.04
N LEU A 66 4.29 15.37 1.62
CA LEU A 66 5.50 14.57 1.39
C LEU A 66 5.53 13.90 0.00
N CYS A 67 4.35 13.74 -0.61
CA CYS A 67 4.15 13.22 -1.96
C CYS A 67 2.73 13.55 -2.46
N GLN A 68 2.49 13.31 -3.75
CA GLN A 68 1.18 13.24 -4.38
C GLN A 68 0.74 11.77 -4.57
N ARG A 69 -0.56 11.52 -4.77
CA ARG A 69 -1.08 10.15 -4.84
C ARG A 69 -0.48 9.37 -6.00
N GLU A 70 -0.33 10.00 -7.15
CA GLU A 70 0.24 9.45 -8.38
C GLU A 70 1.72 9.08 -8.27
N GLU A 71 2.43 9.59 -7.26
CA GLU A 71 3.82 9.20 -7.00
C GLU A 71 3.89 7.88 -6.20
N LEU A 72 2.79 7.43 -5.61
CA LEU A 72 2.74 6.21 -4.80
C LEU A 72 2.25 5.01 -5.62
N TRP A 73 3.07 3.97 -5.65
CA TRP A 73 2.69 2.62 -6.03
C TRP A 73 2.20 1.86 -4.79
N VAL A 74 0.91 1.54 -4.72
CA VAL A 74 0.33 0.79 -3.61
C VAL A 74 -0.12 -0.56 -4.13
N THR A 75 0.48 -1.61 -3.60
CA THR A 75 0.16 -3.01 -3.94
C THR A 75 -0.69 -3.61 -2.82
N SER A 76 -1.75 -4.34 -3.18
CA SER A 76 -2.47 -5.22 -2.24
C SER A 76 -2.69 -6.60 -2.88
N LYS A 77 -3.24 -7.55 -2.13
CA LYS A 77 -3.34 -8.96 -2.49
C LYS A 77 -4.73 -9.48 -2.13
N LEU A 78 -5.42 -10.08 -3.10
CA LEU A 78 -6.67 -10.80 -2.87
C LEU A 78 -6.40 -12.01 -1.98
N TRP A 79 -7.13 -12.13 -0.87
CA TRP A 79 -6.96 -13.27 0.04
C TRP A 79 -7.68 -14.53 -0.47
N ASN A 80 -7.16 -15.69 -0.07
CA ASN A 80 -7.58 -17.02 -0.54
C ASN A 80 -9.09 -17.28 -0.41
N THR A 81 -9.75 -16.69 0.59
CA THR A 81 -11.20 -16.86 0.82
C THR A 81 -12.08 -16.15 -0.22
N TYR A 82 -11.50 -15.32 -1.08
CA TYR A 82 -12.23 -14.46 -2.03
C TYR A 82 -11.98 -14.80 -3.51
N HIS A 83 -11.40 -15.97 -3.82
CA HIS A 83 -11.13 -16.37 -5.22
C HIS A 83 -12.38 -16.72 -6.04
N ARG A 84 -13.54 -16.94 -5.40
CA ARG A 84 -14.80 -17.07 -6.12
C ARG A 84 -15.10 -15.76 -6.87
N PRO A 85 -15.38 -15.77 -8.18
CA PRO A 85 -15.54 -14.55 -8.98
C PRO A 85 -16.52 -13.52 -8.39
N GLU A 86 -17.62 -13.99 -7.82
CA GLU A 86 -18.64 -13.18 -7.15
C GLU A 86 -18.12 -12.40 -5.93
N ASN A 87 -17.02 -12.84 -5.32
CA ASN A 87 -16.44 -12.24 -4.12
C ASN A 87 -15.29 -11.26 -4.43
N VAL A 88 -14.70 -11.31 -5.62
CA VAL A 88 -13.48 -10.55 -5.97
C VAL A 88 -13.72 -9.05 -5.87
N ARG A 89 -14.83 -8.55 -6.44
CA ARG A 89 -15.15 -7.11 -6.42
C ARG A 89 -15.30 -6.60 -4.99
N ALA A 90 -16.07 -7.29 -4.15
CA ALA A 90 -16.31 -6.88 -2.77
C ALA A 90 -15.01 -6.85 -1.95
N ALA A 91 -14.11 -7.81 -2.15
CA ALA A 91 -12.80 -7.82 -1.49
C ALA A 91 -11.91 -6.66 -1.96
N CYS A 92 -11.88 -6.37 -3.26
CA CYS A 92 -11.13 -5.23 -3.80
C CYS A 92 -11.66 -3.89 -3.28
N GLU A 93 -13.00 -3.71 -3.28
CA GLU A 93 -13.64 -2.50 -2.74
C GLU A 93 -13.38 -2.33 -1.24
N LYS A 94 -13.27 -3.41 -0.48
CA LYS A 94 -12.88 -3.36 0.93
C LYS A 94 -11.46 -2.81 1.10
N THR A 95 -10.50 -3.33 0.36
CA THR A 95 -9.11 -2.82 0.34
C THR A 95 -9.07 -1.36 -0.09
N LEU A 96 -9.81 -0.95 -1.12
CA LEU A 96 -9.89 0.46 -1.56
C LEU A 96 -10.53 1.38 -0.52
N SER A 97 -11.39 0.86 0.36
CA SER A 97 -11.98 1.63 1.44
C SER A 97 -11.06 1.76 2.65
N ASP A 98 -10.15 0.79 2.86
CA ASP A 98 -9.21 0.79 3.97
C ASP A 98 -7.95 1.63 3.68
N LEU A 99 -7.48 1.62 2.44
CA LEU A 99 -6.30 2.37 1.97
C LEU A 99 -6.62 3.79 1.50
#